data_AF-A0A921T5K2-F1
#
_entry.id   AF-A0A921T5K2-F1
#
_cell.length_a   1.000
_cell.length_b   1.000
_cell.length_c   1.000
_cell.angle_alpha   90.00
_cell.angle_beta   90.00
_cell.angle_gamma   90.00
#
_symmetry.space_group_name_H-M   'P 1'
#
loop_
_entity.id
_entity.type
_entity.pdbx_description
1 polymer ?
#
loop_
_entity_poly.entity_id
_entity_poly.type
_entity_poly.pdbx_seq_one_letter_code
_entity_poly.pdbx_strand_id
1 'polypeptide(L)'
;GAECEIVFSQKPKTILAYTKSVLTCDIHTRFRTKRILEANGAEKVFTLDDVLSESVDGSGYNEQYGLLGSNKSTEHGVKLFPRNCQPVVDNIQAMLKEKTGQDVEVMIYGDGAFKDPVGKIWELADPVVSPAYTDGLDGTPNEVKLKYLADNNFANLRGADLEAAIKKHINEKDEDLTGAMEAQGTTPRKLTDLIGSLADLTSGSGDKGTPIVFIQGYFDNFTK
;
A
#
# COMPACT_ATOMS: atom_id res chain seq x y z
N GLY A 1 11.45 35.80 0.33
CA GLY A 1 10.71 34.83 -0.51
C GLY A 1 9.78 35.60 -1.42
N ALA A 2 9.15 34.93 -2.39
CA ALA A 2 8.08 35.54 -3.17
C ALA A 2 6.83 35.78 -2.29
N GLU A 3 6.02 36.78 -2.63
CA GLU A 3 4.69 36.95 -2.04
C GLU A 3 3.79 35.78 -2.46
N CYS A 4 2.95 35.29 -1.53
CA CYS A 4 2.04 34.17 -1.79
C CYS A 4 0.58 34.58 -1.57
N GLU A 5 -0.31 34.08 -2.42
CA GLU A 5 -1.76 34.17 -2.27
C GLU A 5 -2.31 32.77 -1.95
N ILE A 6 -3.13 32.67 -0.91
CA ILE A 6 -3.75 31.40 -0.48
C ILE A 6 -5.23 31.43 -0.88
N VAL A 7 -5.61 30.50 -1.76
CA VAL A 7 -7.00 30.36 -2.24
C VAL A 7 -7.59 29.05 -1.71
N PHE A 8 -8.67 29.15 -0.93
CA PHE A 8 -9.41 27.99 -0.43
C PHE A 8 -10.49 27.58 -1.44
N SER A 9 -10.46 26.32 -1.91
CA SER A 9 -11.48 25.76 -2.79
C SER A 9 -11.63 24.26 -2.61
N GLN A 10 -12.84 23.75 -2.83
CA GLN A 10 -13.14 22.31 -2.90
C GLN A 10 -13.05 21.76 -4.33
N LYS A 11 -12.71 22.59 -5.32
CA LYS A 11 -12.66 22.23 -6.74
C LYS A 11 -11.30 22.62 -7.33
N PRO A 12 -10.48 21.68 -7.81
CA PRO A 12 -9.16 21.98 -8.38
C PRO A 12 -9.20 23.03 -9.49
N LYS A 13 -10.25 23.01 -10.33
CA LYS A 13 -10.44 23.97 -11.44
C LYS A 13 -10.47 25.43 -11.04
N THR A 14 -10.73 25.76 -9.77
CA THR A 14 -10.73 27.16 -9.30
C THR A 14 -9.38 27.85 -9.55
N ILE A 15 -8.27 27.09 -9.50
CA ILE A 15 -6.94 27.65 -9.74
C ILE A 15 -6.77 28.23 -11.15
N LEU A 16 -7.58 27.77 -12.12
CA LEU A 16 -7.49 28.20 -13.51
C LEU A 16 -8.01 29.63 -13.77
N ALA A 17 -8.63 30.26 -12.76
CA ALA A 17 -8.93 31.68 -12.77
C ALA A 17 -7.69 32.55 -12.49
N TYR A 18 -6.63 31.96 -11.92
CA TYR A 18 -5.42 32.64 -11.46
C TYR A 18 -4.19 32.32 -12.34
N THR A 19 -4.09 31.07 -12.83
CA THR A 19 -2.95 30.64 -13.66
C THR A 19 -3.35 29.53 -14.63
N LYS A 20 -2.63 29.44 -15.76
CA LYS A 20 -2.71 28.32 -16.72
C LYS A 20 -1.59 27.29 -16.55
N SER A 21 -0.59 27.59 -15.71
CA SER A 21 0.50 26.69 -15.35
C SER A 21 0.31 26.23 -13.92
N VAL A 22 0.15 24.92 -13.69
CA VAL A 22 -0.22 24.34 -12.40
C VAL A 22 0.74 23.20 -12.05
N LEU A 23 1.24 23.19 -10.81
CA LEU A 23 1.86 22.04 -10.17
C LEU A 23 0.85 21.43 -9.19
N THR A 24 0.42 20.19 -9.43
CA THR A 24 -0.53 19.48 -8.56
C THR A 24 0.21 18.62 -7.54
N CYS A 25 -0.06 18.85 -6.26
CA CYS A 25 0.63 18.20 -5.15
C CYS A 25 -0.21 17.15 -4.40
N ASP A 26 -1.38 16.76 -4.92
CA ASP A 26 -2.10 15.62 -4.38
C ASP A 26 -1.38 14.32 -4.73
N ILE A 27 -1.41 13.33 -3.81
CA ILE A 27 -0.66 12.07 -3.98
C ILE A 27 -1.51 11.06 -4.76
N HIS A 28 -2.63 10.60 -4.18
CA HIS A 28 -3.41 9.48 -4.72
C HIS A 28 -4.35 9.86 -5.86
N THR A 29 -4.80 11.12 -5.90
CA THR A 29 -5.75 11.60 -6.93
C THR A 29 -5.08 12.33 -8.09
N ARG A 30 -3.75 12.39 -8.12
CA ARG A 30 -2.95 13.26 -9.01
C ARG A 30 -3.32 13.17 -10.47
N PHE A 31 -3.48 11.95 -10.99
CA PHE A 31 -3.86 11.72 -12.39
C PHE A 31 -5.27 12.22 -12.70
N ARG A 32 -6.20 12.08 -11.75
CA ARG A 32 -7.56 12.62 -11.87
C ARG A 32 -7.53 14.14 -11.85
N THR A 33 -6.77 14.74 -10.93
CA THR A 33 -6.62 16.20 -10.81
C THR A 33 -5.98 16.78 -12.07
N LYS A 34 -4.87 16.21 -12.56
CA LYS A 34 -4.18 16.59 -13.80
C LYS A 34 -5.14 16.56 -15.00
N ARG A 35 -5.85 15.45 -15.20
CA ARG A 35 -6.85 15.31 -16.28
C ARG A 35 -7.96 16.36 -16.21
N ILE A 36 -8.48 16.67 -15.02
CA ILE A 36 -9.52 17.70 -14.85
C ILE A 36 -8.99 19.07 -15.27
N LEU A 37 -7.75 19.43 -14.87
CA LEU A 37 -7.16 20.72 -15.18
C LEU A 37 -6.88 20.87 -16.67
N GLU A 38 -6.26 19.87 -17.29
CA GLU A 38 -5.98 19.83 -18.73
C GLU A 38 -7.27 19.98 -19.54
N ALA A 39 -8.32 19.22 -19.21
CA ALA A 39 -9.61 19.28 -19.88
C ALA A 39 -10.35 20.63 -19.72
N ASN A 40 -9.95 21.47 -18.78
CA ASN A 40 -10.56 22.78 -18.51
C ASN A 40 -9.65 23.96 -18.90
N GLY A 41 -8.66 23.71 -19.78
CA GLY A 41 -7.85 24.74 -20.39
C GLY A 41 -6.69 25.22 -19.53
N ALA A 42 -6.07 24.31 -18.76
CA ALA A 42 -4.70 24.48 -18.29
C ALA A 42 -3.72 24.25 -19.47
N GLU A 43 -2.64 25.03 -19.52
CA GLU A 43 -1.63 24.95 -20.58
C GLU A 43 -0.43 24.09 -20.18
N LYS A 44 -0.02 24.16 -18.91
CA LYS A 44 1.07 23.36 -18.35
C LYS A 44 0.60 22.75 -17.04
N VAL A 45 0.60 21.43 -16.95
CA VAL A 45 0.22 20.73 -15.72
C VAL A 45 1.28 19.71 -15.38
N PHE A 46 1.97 19.94 -14.27
CA PHE A 46 2.93 19.01 -13.69
C PHE A 46 2.37 18.43 -12.40
N THR A 47 2.77 17.21 -12.07
CA THR A 47 2.51 16.55 -10.80
C THR A 47 3.84 16.39 -10.03
N LEU A 48 3.80 16.06 -8.75
CA LEU A 48 5.04 15.85 -7.97
C LEU A 48 5.87 14.66 -8.48
N ASP A 49 5.25 13.66 -9.10
CA ASP A 49 5.94 12.56 -9.79
C ASP A 49 6.60 12.96 -11.10
N ASP A 50 6.27 14.13 -11.67
CA ASP A 50 7.01 14.70 -12.80
C ASP A 50 8.33 15.39 -12.35
N VAL A 51 8.52 15.64 -11.04
CA VAL A 51 9.69 16.35 -10.50
C VAL A 51 10.72 15.34 -9.98
N LEU A 52 11.97 15.46 -10.43
CA LEU A 52 13.04 14.47 -10.18
C LEU A 52 12.64 13.04 -10.63
N SER A 53 11.90 12.94 -11.73
CA SER A 53 11.66 11.67 -12.45
C SER A 53 12.89 11.21 -13.24
N GLU A 54 13.83 12.11 -13.50
CA GLU A 54 15.13 11.86 -14.11
C GLU A 54 16.24 12.63 -13.37
N SER A 55 17.49 12.25 -13.60
CA SER A 55 18.64 12.90 -12.97
C SER A 55 18.82 14.31 -13.50
N VAL A 56 18.94 15.28 -12.59
CA VAL A 56 19.27 16.68 -12.92
C VAL A 56 20.69 16.94 -12.43
N ASP A 57 21.59 17.31 -13.34
CA ASP A 57 23.00 17.58 -13.02
C ASP A 57 23.70 16.43 -12.25
N GLY A 58 23.30 15.18 -12.51
CA GLY A 58 23.84 14.00 -11.82
C GLY A 58 23.18 13.70 -10.47
N SER A 59 22.05 14.34 -10.14
CA SER A 59 21.29 14.06 -8.92
C SER A 59 20.72 12.64 -8.87
N GLY A 60 20.34 12.21 -7.67
CA GLY A 60 19.37 11.12 -7.52
C GLY A 60 18.01 11.47 -8.12
N TYR A 61 17.23 10.45 -8.48
CA TYR A 61 15.90 10.58 -9.06
C TYR A 61 15.05 9.34 -8.74
N ASN A 62 13.74 9.43 -8.90
CA ASN A 62 12.83 8.30 -8.84
C ASN A 62 11.90 8.33 -10.06
N GLU A 63 12.10 7.38 -10.98
CA GLU A 63 11.43 7.31 -12.28
C GLU A 63 9.92 7.02 -12.20
N GLN A 64 9.44 6.46 -11.09
CA GLN A 64 8.02 6.12 -10.91
C GLN A 64 7.26 7.17 -10.10
N TYR A 65 7.93 7.78 -9.12
CA TYR A 65 7.27 8.58 -8.08
C TYR A 65 7.81 10.00 -7.97
N GLY A 66 8.89 10.36 -8.67
CA GLY A 66 9.51 11.68 -8.58
C GLY A 66 9.74 12.11 -7.13
N LEU A 67 9.09 13.19 -6.71
CA LEU A 67 9.12 13.71 -5.34
C LEU A 67 8.08 13.10 -4.38
N LEU A 68 7.14 12.26 -4.83
CA LEU A 68 6.17 11.61 -3.95
C LEU A 68 6.89 10.66 -2.97
N GLY A 69 6.44 10.61 -1.71
CA GLY A 69 7.06 9.80 -0.65
C GLY A 69 8.48 10.27 -0.25
N SER A 70 8.91 11.44 -0.72
CA SER A 70 10.21 11.99 -0.38
C SER A 70 10.17 12.75 0.94
N ASN A 71 11.27 12.69 1.70
CA ASN A 71 11.39 13.35 3.00
C ASN A 71 12.56 14.34 3.01
N LYS A 72 12.45 15.40 3.83
CA LYS A 72 13.58 16.32 4.05
C LYS A 72 14.69 15.54 4.76
N SER A 73 15.89 15.52 4.18
CA SER A 73 17.05 14.84 4.78
C SER A 73 17.99 15.84 5.45
N THR A 74 18.31 16.93 4.77
CA THR A 74 19.12 18.05 5.30
C THR A 74 18.54 19.37 4.80
N GLU A 75 19.11 20.51 5.18
CA GLU A 75 18.71 21.81 4.62
C GLU A 75 18.89 21.90 3.10
N HIS A 76 19.73 21.05 2.51
CA HIS A 76 20.06 21.06 1.09
C HIS A 76 19.78 19.72 0.40
N GLY A 77 19.19 18.76 1.11
CA GLY A 77 19.05 17.39 0.64
C GLY A 77 17.64 16.84 0.89
N VAL A 78 17.12 16.15 -0.12
CA VAL A 78 15.88 15.38 -0.04
C VAL A 78 16.20 13.89 -0.12
N LYS A 79 15.59 13.09 0.75
CA LYS A 79 15.61 11.63 0.67
C LYS A 79 14.45 11.20 -0.21
N LEU A 80 14.75 10.74 -1.41
CA LEU A 80 13.73 10.26 -2.35
C LEU A 80 13.10 8.95 -1.87
N PHE A 81 11.89 8.68 -2.34
CA PHE A 81 11.23 7.41 -2.13
C PHE A 81 12.08 6.26 -2.71
N PRO A 82 12.09 5.07 -2.10
CA PRO A 82 12.88 3.95 -2.58
C PRO A 82 12.57 3.57 -4.04
N ARG A 83 13.59 3.12 -4.76
CA ARG A 83 13.50 2.59 -6.13
C ARG A 83 14.32 1.31 -6.27
N ASN A 84 14.03 0.52 -7.31
CA ASN A 84 14.70 -0.75 -7.57
C ASN A 84 14.72 -1.66 -6.32
N CYS A 85 13.55 -1.78 -5.68
CA CYS A 85 13.39 -2.42 -4.38
C CYS A 85 13.25 -3.95 -4.49
N GLN A 86 12.82 -4.48 -5.65
CA GLN A 86 12.57 -5.91 -5.83
C GLN A 86 13.80 -6.79 -5.58
N PRO A 87 15.00 -6.48 -6.11
CA PRO A 87 16.19 -7.27 -5.82
C PRO A 87 16.54 -7.32 -4.33
N VAL A 88 16.13 -6.32 -3.54
CA VAL A 88 16.38 -6.30 -2.09
C VAL A 88 15.54 -7.37 -1.39
N VAL A 89 14.23 -7.41 -1.65
CA VAL A 89 13.34 -8.38 -0.99
C VAL A 89 13.64 -9.80 -1.43
N ASP A 90 13.93 -10.02 -2.71
CA ASP A 90 14.27 -11.33 -3.27
C ASP A 90 15.57 -11.89 -2.66
N ASN A 91 16.60 -11.03 -2.53
CA ASN A 91 17.87 -11.44 -1.93
C ASN A 91 17.72 -11.74 -0.44
N ILE A 92 16.93 -10.95 0.30
CA ILE A 92 16.68 -11.22 1.72
C ILE A 92 15.95 -12.56 1.88
N GLN A 93 14.93 -12.83 1.07
CA GLN A 93 14.21 -14.11 1.10
C GLN A 93 15.16 -15.27 0.80
N ALA A 94 15.99 -15.16 -0.25
CA ALA A 94 16.96 -16.19 -0.59
C ALA A 94 17.97 -16.45 0.55
N MET A 95 18.48 -15.39 1.19
CA MET A 95 19.39 -15.50 2.34
C MET A 95 18.73 -16.16 3.55
N LEU A 96 17.45 -15.85 3.81
CA LEU A 96 16.69 -16.48 4.89
C LEU A 96 16.46 -17.96 4.60
N LYS A 97 16.13 -18.31 3.36
CA LYS A 97 15.95 -19.69 2.91
C LYS A 97 17.24 -20.50 3.06
N GLU A 98 18.38 -19.96 2.63
CA GLU A 98 19.69 -20.60 2.77
C GLU A 98 20.05 -20.87 4.23
N LYS A 99 19.82 -19.90 5.11
CA LYS A 99 20.24 -19.98 6.52
C LYS A 99 19.31 -20.80 7.39
N THR A 100 18.02 -20.86 7.06
CA THR A 100 16.98 -21.42 7.95
C THR A 100 16.23 -22.61 7.34
N GLY A 101 16.31 -22.80 6.02
CA GLY A 101 15.48 -23.74 5.28
C GLY A 101 14.02 -23.31 5.10
N GLN A 102 13.60 -22.18 5.68
CA GLN A 102 12.22 -21.70 5.64
C GLN A 102 11.99 -20.72 4.49
N ASP A 103 10.83 -20.81 3.86
CA ASP A 103 10.35 -19.80 2.91
C ASP A 103 9.71 -18.66 3.72
N VAL A 104 10.44 -17.55 3.86
CA VAL A 104 9.98 -16.36 4.59
C VAL A 104 9.65 -15.28 3.59
N GLU A 105 8.43 -14.77 3.62
CA GLU A 105 8.03 -13.65 2.79
C GLU A 105 8.63 -12.34 3.31
N VAL A 106 9.05 -11.46 2.39
CA VAL A 106 9.74 -10.22 2.70
C VAL A 106 9.04 -9.06 1.98
N MET A 107 8.85 -7.94 2.68
CA MET A 107 8.37 -6.71 2.08
C MET A 107 9.12 -5.50 2.60
N ILE A 108 9.27 -4.50 1.75
CA ILE A 108 9.57 -3.13 2.17
C ILE A 108 8.23 -2.44 2.37
N TYR A 109 8.01 -1.80 3.51
CA TYR A 109 6.79 -1.06 3.81
C TYR A 109 7.09 0.43 3.94
N GLY A 110 6.13 1.24 3.50
CA GLY A 110 6.14 2.69 3.59
C GLY A 110 5.47 3.20 4.87
N ASP A 111 5.64 4.48 5.12
CA ASP A 111 4.96 5.22 6.18
C ASP A 111 3.56 5.60 5.69
N GLY A 112 2.54 5.41 6.53
CA GLY A 112 1.24 5.98 6.25
C GLY A 112 0.17 5.06 5.74
N ALA A 113 0.34 3.75 5.85
CA ALA A 113 -0.68 2.80 5.40
C ALA A 113 -1.94 2.79 6.29
N PHE A 114 -2.05 3.70 7.26
CA PHE A 114 -3.14 3.77 8.23
C PHE A 114 -3.88 5.11 8.22
N LYS A 115 -5.17 5.05 8.55
CA LYS A 115 -5.98 6.23 8.85
C LYS A 115 -6.19 6.33 10.35
N ASP A 116 -5.68 7.39 10.96
CA ASP A 116 -5.93 7.65 12.37
C ASP A 116 -7.45 7.77 12.64
N PRO A 117 -8.01 6.97 13.58
CA PRO A 117 -9.45 6.94 13.80
C PRO A 117 -9.97 8.17 14.54
N VAL A 118 -9.13 8.96 15.20
CA VAL A 118 -9.54 10.13 16.00
C VAL A 118 -9.50 11.41 15.15
N GLY A 119 -8.31 11.77 14.66
CA GLY A 119 -8.04 12.87 13.76
C GLY A 119 -8.53 12.65 12.33
N LYS A 120 -8.85 11.40 11.93
CA LYS A 120 -9.27 11.05 10.57
C LYS A 120 -8.25 11.43 9.49
N ILE A 121 -7.00 11.63 9.90
CA ILE A 121 -5.88 11.95 9.02
C ILE A 121 -5.39 10.62 8.45
N TRP A 122 -5.32 10.55 7.13
CA TRP A 122 -4.55 9.51 6.47
C TRP A 122 -3.09 9.89 6.60
N GLU A 123 -2.29 9.02 7.22
CA GLU A 123 -0.85 9.19 7.19
C GLU A 123 -0.26 8.79 5.84
N LEU A 124 -1.09 8.43 4.84
CA LEU A 124 -0.74 7.95 3.50
C LEU A 124 -0.09 9.02 2.61
N ALA A 125 1.04 9.55 3.10
CA ALA A 125 1.95 10.45 2.42
C ALA A 125 2.74 9.73 1.32
N ASP A 126 2.92 8.42 1.46
CA ASP A 126 3.58 7.60 0.47
C ASP A 126 2.67 7.29 -0.73
N PRO A 127 3.23 7.16 -1.94
CA PRO A 127 2.47 6.86 -3.14
C PRO A 127 1.93 5.42 -3.16
N VAL A 128 2.54 4.50 -2.39
CA VAL A 128 2.15 3.10 -2.22
C VAL A 128 2.51 2.61 -0.82
N VAL A 129 1.78 1.61 -0.31
CA VAL A 129 2.08 1.00 1.00
C VAL A 129 3.36 0.18 0.97
N SER A 130 3.64 -0.52 -0.13
CA SER A 130 4.82 -1.36 -0.27
C SER A 130 5.43 -1.18 -1.66
N PRO A 131 6.66 -0.63 -1.77
CA PRO A 131 7.34 -0.49 -3.05
C PRO A 131 7.90 -1.81 -3.60
N ALA A 132 8.08 -2.84 -2.77
CA ALA A 132 8.45 -4.19 -3.18
C ALA A 132 8.14 -5.22 -2.11
N TYR A 133 7.80 -6.41 -2.56
CA TYR A 133 7.48 -7.57 -1.73
C TYR A 133 7.68 -8.85 -2.54
N THR A 134 7.79 -9.98 -1.85
CA THR A 134 7.87 -11.31 -2.46
C THR A 134 6.49 -11.83 -2.85
N ASP A 135 6.42 -12.67 -3.89
CA ASP A 135 5.17 -13.09 -4.55
C ASP A 135 4.16 -13.77 -3.61
N GLY A 136 4.60 -14.37 -2.51
CA GLY A 136 3.68 -14.96 -1.51
C GLY A 136 2.77 -13.94 -0.83
N LEU A 137 3.06 -12.63 -0.96
CA LEU A 137 2.28 -11.53 -0.41
C LEU A 137 1.28 -10.90 -1.40
N ASP A 138 1.20 -11.39 -2.65
CA ASP A 138 0.15 -10.96 -3.59
C ASP A 138 -1.27 -11.24 -3.06
N GLY A 139 -1.38 -12.23 -2.16
CA GLY A 139 -2.63 -12.69 -1.59
C GLY A 139 -3.40 -13.64 -2.49
N THR A 140 -4.54 -14.10 -2.00
CA THR A 140 -5.48 -14.89 -2.80
C THR A 140 -6.80 -14.13 -2.89
N PRO A 141 -7.42 -14.00 -4.07
CA PRO A 141 -8.66 -13.25 -4.23
C PRO A 141 -9.86 -13.88 -3.51
N ASN A 142 -9.74 -15.13 -3.03
CA ASN A 142 -10.84 -15.99 -2.63
C ASN A 142 -10.74 -16.46 -1.16
N GLU A 143 -10.99 -15.52 -0.25
CA GLU A 143 -11.19 -15.83 1.18
C GLU A 143 -12.62 -16.31 1.44
N VAL A 144 -12.75 -17.36 2.27
CA VAL A 144 -14.05 -17.90 2.69
C VAL A 144 -14.40 -17.39 4.07
N LYS A 145 -15.65 -16.99 4.27
CA LYS A 145 -16.14 -16.54 5.59
C LYS A 145 -16.33 -17.73 6.52
N LEU A 146 -15.32 -18.02 7.36
CA LEU A 146 -15.38 -19.09 8.37
C LEU A 146 -16.63 -19.00 9.25
N LYS A 147 -17.00 -17.79 9.68
CA LYS A 147 -18.21 -17.57 10.49
C LYS A 147 -19.49 -17.90 9.72
N TYR A 148 -19.56 -17.59 8.42
CA TYR A 148 -20.72 -17.92 7.60
C TYR A 148 -20.88 -19.45 7.49
N LEU A 149 -19.78 -20.16 7.23
CA LEU A 149 -19.79 -21.63 7.17
C LEU A 149 -20.20 -22.23 8.51
N ALA A 150 -19.67 -21.72 9.62
CA ALA A 150 -20.01 -22.18 10.96
C ALA A 150 -21.48 -21.93 11.31
N ASP A 151 -22.01 -20.75 10.99
CA ASP A 151 -23.37 -20.36 11.38
C ASP A 151 -24.45 -20.91 10.44
N ASN A 152 -24.10 -21.30 9.20
CA ASN A 152 -25.07 -21.78 8.20
C ASN A 152 -24.82 -23.25 7.80
N ASN A 153 -23.69 -23.53 7.14
CA ASN A 153 -23.42 -24.84 6.55
C ASN A 153 -23.16 -25.91 7.63
N PHE A 154 -22.59 -25.51 8.77
CA PHE A 154 -22.14 -26.39 9.84
C PHE A 154 -22.70 -26.00 11.22
N ALA A 155 -23.86 -25.33 11.27
CA ALA A 155 -24.49 -24.83 12.50
C ALA A 155 -24.70 -25.88 13.60
N ASN A 156 -24.81 -27.15 13.20
CA ASN A 156 -25.02 -28.29 14.09
C ASN A 156 -23.72 -28.88 14.66
N LEU A 157 -22.55 -28.49 14.13
CA LEU A 157 -21.25 -29.00 14.55
C LEU A 157 -20.61 -28.06 15.57
N ARG A 158 -19.81 -28.62 16.48
CA ARG A 158 -19.04 -27.84 17.48
C ARG A 158 -17.68 -28.48 17.73
N GLY A 159 -16.76 -27.70 18.29
CA GLY A 159 -15.42 -28.18 18.67
C GLY A 159 -14.67 -28.78 17.48
N ALA A 160 -14.04 -29.94 17.70
CA ALA A 160 -13.22 -30.62 16.70
C ALA A 160 -14.01 -31.01 15.43
N ASP A 161 -15.30 -31.34 15.55
CA ASP A 161 -16.12 -31.75 14.41
C ASP A 161 -16.41 -30.57 13.47
N LEU A 162 -16.62 -29.38 14.04
CA LEU A 162 -16.77 -28.14 13.26
C LEU A 162 -15.47 -27.77 12.57
N GLU A 163 -14.35 -27.85 13.29
CA GLU A 163 -13.02 -27.57 12.75
C GLU A 163 -12.69 -28.49 11.58
N ALA A 164 -12.93 -29.80 11.71
CA ALA A 164 -12.70 -30.77 10.66
C ALA A 164 -13.59 -30.52 9.42
N ALA A 165 -14.87 -30.19 9.63
CA ALA A 165 -15.80 -29.88 8.54
C ALA A 165 -15.42 -28.62 7.77
N ILE A 166 -15.01 -27.57 8.48
CA ILE A 166 -14.51 -26.33 7.88
C ILE A 166 -13.21 -26.58 7.12
N LYS A 167 -12.24 -27.32 7.70
CA LYS A 167 -10.98 -27.67 7.05
C LYS A 167 -11.21 -28.43 5.74
N LYS A 168 -12.09 -29.43 5.78
CA LYS A 168 -12.48 -30.21 4.61
C LYS A 168 -13.09 -29.31 3.52
N HIS A 169 -14.04 -28.46 3.89
CA HIS A 169 -14.70 -27.56 2.95
C HIS A 169 -13.74 -26.56 2.30
N ILE A 170 -12.79 -26.01 3.06
CA ILE A 170 -11.78 -25.08 2.52
C ILE A 170 -10.82 -25.79 1.55
N ASN A 171 -10.50 -27.07 1.78
CA ASN A 171 -9.64 -27.84 0.88
C ASN A 171 -10.38 -28.34 -0.38
N GLU A 172 -11.70 -28.51 -0.31
CA GLU A 172 -12.55 -28.99 -1.41
C GLU A 172 -13.15 -27.87 -2.27
N LYS A 173 -12.98 -26.60 -1.88
CA LYS A 173 -13.56 -25.45 -2.60
C LYS A 173 -12.89 -25.24 -3.97
N ASP A 174 -13.67 -24.74 -4.93
CA ASP A 174 -13.17 -24.31 -6.23
C ASP A 174 -12.21 -23.11 -6.13
N GLU A 175 -11.23 -23.04 -7.03
CA GLU A 175 -10.25 -21.95 -7.09
C GLU A 175 -10.87 -20.58 -7.39
N ASP A 176 -12.09 -20.55 -7.97
CA ASP A 176 -12.86 -19.34 -8.27
C ASP A 176 -14.19 -19.32 -7.50
N LEU A 177 -14.31 -18.43 -6.50
CA LEU A 177 -15.53 -18.26 -5.70
C LEU A 177 -16.35 -17.04 -6.13
N THR A 178 -16.07 -16.46 -7.30
CA THR A 178 -16.75 -15.26 -7.79
C THR A 178 -18.26 -15.50 -7.88
N GLY A 179 -19.02 -14.87 -6.97
CA GLY A 179 -20.48 -15.00 -6.92
C GLY A 179 -21.03 -15.97 -5.86
N ALA A 180 -20.19 -16.75 -5.18
CA ALA A 180 -20.62 -17.61 -4.09
C ALA A 180 -21.00 -16.80 -2.84
N MET A 181 -22.14 -17.09 -2.21
CA MET A 181 -22.58 -16.36 -1.00
C MET A 181 -21.56 -16.39 0.14
N GLU A 182 -20.75 -17.46 0.21
CA GLU A 182 -19.68 -17.62 1.20
C GLU A 182 -18.43 -16.78 0.93
N ALA A 183 -18.27 -16.25 -0.29
CA ALA A 183 -17.25 -15.28 -0.69
C ALA A 183 -17.82 -13.85 -0.84
N GLN A 184 -19.14 -13.66 -0.88
CA GLN A 184 -19.77 -12.34 -0.98
C GLN A 184 -19.44 -11.47 0.24
N GLY A 185 -18.82 -10.31 0.00
CA GLY A 185 -18.46 -9.34 1.04
C GLY A 185 -17.08 -9.58 1.68
N THR A 186 -16.24 -10.45 1.10
CA THR A 186 -14.79 -10.32 1.23
C THR A 186 -14.34 -9.29 0.19
N THR A 187 -13.71 -8.20 0.63
CA THR A 187 -13.01 -7.32 -0.30
C THR A 187 -11.67 -7.99 -0.57
N PRO A 188 -11.26 -8.26 -1.83
CA PRO A 188 -9.92 -8.76 -2.10
C PRO A 188 -8.93 -7.75 -1.51
N ARG A 189 -8.22 -8.15 -0.45
CA ARG A 189 -7.24 -7.30 0.20
C ARG A 189 -5.87 -7.72 -0.30
N LYS A 190 -5.08 -6.76 -0.77
CA LYS A 190 -3.66 -6.99 -0.97
C LYS A 190 -3.03 -7.20 0.40
N LEU A 191 -2.33 -8.32 0.61
CA LEU A 191 -1.76 -8.63 1.92
C LEU A 191 -0.75 -7.57 2.33
N THR A 192 -0.02 -7.03 1.36
CA THR A 192 0.92 -5.92 1.54
C THR A 192 0.30 -4.70 2.19
N ASP A 193 -0.95 -4.36 1.86
CA ASP A 193 -1.61 -3.20 2.43
C ASP A 193 -1.88 -3.43 3.92
N LEU A 194 -2.36 -4.63 4.29
CA LEU A 194 -2.65 -5.00 5.67
C LEU A 194 -1.39 -5.13 6.54
N ILE A 195 -0.42 -5.89 6.04
CA ILE A 195 0.84 -6.15 6.74
C ILE A 195 1.65 -4.86 6.84
N GLY A 196 1.66 -4.05 5.77
CA GLY A 196 2.30 -2.73 5.76
C GLY A 196 1.70 -1.80 6.81
N SER A 197 0.37 -1.69 6.89
CA SER A 197 -0.28 -0.91 7.96
C SER A 197 0.07 -1.44 9.36
N LEU A 198 0.13 -2.76 9.54
CA LEU A 198 0.49 -3.35 10.83
C LEU A 198 1.95 -3.07 11.21
N ALA A 199 2.86 -3.18 10.25
CA ALA A 199 4.28 -2.90 10.44
C ALA A 199 4.48 -1.42 10.78
N ASP A 200 3.84 -0.53 10.03
CA ASP A 200 3.85 0.92 10.24
C ASP A 200 3.35 1.30 11.64
N LEU A 201 2.18 0.79 12.05
CA LEU A 201 1.65 0.97 13.41
C LEU A 201 2.60 0.46 14.51
N THR A 202 3.36 -0.59 14.22
CA THR A 202 4.29 -1.20 15.18
C THR A 202 5.58 -0.39 15.30
N SER A 203 6.15 0.07 14.18
CA SER A 203 7.37 0.87 14.19
C SER A 203 7.12 2.33 14.59
N GLY A 204 5.97 2.88 14.20
CA GLY A 204 5.63 4.30 14.24
C GLY A 204 6.45 5.14 13.25
N SER A 205 6.06 6.40 13.09
CA SER A 205 6.71 7.40 12.23
C SER A 205 7.97 8.05 12.85
N GLY A 206 8.35 7.62 14.06
CA GLY A 206 9.54 8.13 14.74
C GLY A 206 10.82 7.54 14.14
N ASP A 207 11.84 8.38 13.96
CA ASP A 207 13.16 8.08 13.39
C ASP A 207 14.01 7.13 14.27
N LYS A 208 13.47 5.96 14.61
CA LYS A 208 14.11 4.91 15.40
C LYS A 208 15.11 4.09 14.57
N GLY A 209 15.54 4.60 13.40
CA GLY A 209 16.42 3.93 12.45
C GLY A 209 15.65 3.21 11.33
N THR A 210 16.10 2.01 10.96
CA THR A 210 15.43 1.15 9.97
C THR A 210 14.75 -0.01 10.71
N PRO A 211 13.48 0.17 11.15
CA PRO A 211 12.77 -0.84 11.91
C PRO A 211 12.56 -2.09 11.04
N ILE A 212 12.80 -3.26 11.64
CA ILE A 212 12.42 -4.55 11.06
C ILE A 212 11.29 -5.09 11.92
N VAL A 213 10.15 -5.35 11.29
CA VAL A 213 8.99 -5.97 11.95
C VAL A 213 8.90 -7.41 11.49
N PHE A 214 8.99 -8.34 12.44
CA PHE A 214 8.75 -9.75 12.19
C PHE A 214 7.29 -10.08 12.52
N ILE A 215 6.57 -10.62 11.55
CA ILE A 215 5.16 -10.96 11.67
C ILE A 215 5.04 -12.48 11.52
N GLN A 216 4.43 -13.12 12.51
CA GLN A 216 4.20 -14.56 12.54
C GLN A 216 2.72 -14.83 12.87
N GLY A 217 2.16 -15.91 12.32
CA GLY A 217 0.80 -16.35 12.63
C GLY A 217 -0.30 -15.58 11.89
N TYR A 218 0.05 -14.57 11.09
CA TYR A 218 -0.93 -13.73 10.40
C TYR A 218 -1.65 -14.47 9.27
N PHE A 219 -0.96 -15.42 8.62
CA PHE A 219 -1.49 -16.27 7.54
C PHE A 219 -1.41 -17.75 7.87
N ASP A 220 -1.50 -18.10 9.16
CA ASP A 220 -1.65 -19.50 9.52
C ASP A 220 -2.90 -20.01 8.81
N ASN A 221 -2.68 -20.88 7.82
CA ASN A 221 -3.76 -21.43 7.05
C ASN A 221 -4.54 -22.33 8.00
N PHE A 222 -5.82 -22.01 8.21
CA PHE A 222 -6.69 -22.81 9.07
C PHE A 222 -6.70 -24.30 8.69
N THR A 223 -6.33 -24.67 7.46
CA THR A 223 -6.25 -26.07 7.00
C THR A 223 -4.89 -26.74 7.09
N LYS A 224 -3.81 -26.02 7.44
CA LYS A 224 -2.46 -26.57 7.60
C LYS A 224 -2.04 -26.56 9.07
#